data_AF-A0A4Q3D7K5-F1
#
_entry.id   AF-A0A4Q3D7K5-F1
#
_cell.length_a   1.000
_cell.length_b   1.000
_cell.length_c   1.000
_cell.angle_alpha   90.00
_cell.angle_beta   90.00
_cell.angle_gamma   90.00
#
_symmetry.space_group_name_H-M   'P 1'
#
loop_
_entity.id
_entity.type
_entity.pdbx_description
1 polymer ?
#
loop_
_entity_poly.entity_id
_entity_poly.type
_entity_poly.pdbx_seq_one_letter_code
_entity_poly.pdbx_strand_id
1 'polypeptide(L)' 'MNHTEAEYQAVIGVCRTLFVKKTIDYGTAWRILRPSSITDQIFIKAQRIRTLEETGVNKVGDGIVGEY' A
#
# COMPACT_ATOMS: atom_id res chain seq x y z
N MET A 1 18.89 -1.42 19.15
CA MET A 1 19.07 -0.46 18.03
C MET A 1 19.40 -1.13 16.69
N ASN A 2 20.09 -2.28 16.64
CA ASN A 2 20.35 -3.00 15.37
C ASN A 2 19.13 -3.68 14.71
N HIS A 3 17.97 -3.74 15.39
CA HIS A 3 16.79 -4.44 14.85
C HIS A 3 16.00 -3.55 13.87
N THR A 4 15.81 -2.28 14.22
CA THR A 4 15.03 -1.32 13.43
C THR A 4 15.61 -1.09 12.04
N GLU A 5 16.93 -1.04 11.90
CA GLU A 5 17.57 -0.89 10.59
C GLU A 5 17.30 -2.11 9.70
N ALA A 6 17.42 -3.33 10.24
CA ALA A 6 17.13 -4.56 9.50
C ALA A 6 15.65 -4.64 9.08
N GLU A 7 14.72 -4.28 9.96
CA GLU A 7 13.29 -4.20 9.66
C GLU A 7 13.00 -3.19 8.55
N TYR A 8 13.64 -2.01 8.61
CA TYR A 8 13.47 -0.97 7.59
C TYR A 8 13.98 -1.43 6.22
N GLN A 9 15.14 -2.08 6.17
CA GLN A 9 15.68 -2.64 4.93
C GLN A 9 14.76 -3.73 4.36
N ALA A 10 14.17 -4.58 5.20
CA ALA A 10 13.22 -5.58 4.78
C ALA A 10 11.98 -4.94 4.12
N VAL A 11 11.40 -3.91 4.75
CA VAL A 11 10.24 -3.18 4.21
C VAL A 11 10.59 -2.49 2.90
N ILE A 12 11.74 -1.81 2.81
CA ILE A 12 12.21 -1.19 1.55
C ILE A 12 12.31 -2.25 0.44
N GLY A 13 12.85 -3.43 0.74
CA GLY A 13 12.98 -4.53 -0.22
C GLY A 13 11.62 -4.98 -0.77
N VAL A 14 10.62 -5.12 0.10
CA VAL A 14 9.24 -5.44 -0.28
C VAL A 14 8.66 -4.36 -1.17
N CYS A 15 8.73 -3.09 -0.75
CA CYS A 15 8.21 -1.94 -1.51
C CYS A 15 8.85 -1.84 -2.89
N ARG A 16 10.18 -1.99 -2.98
CA ARG A 16 10.90 -1.94 -4.25
C ARG A 16 10.47 -3.05 -5.19
N THR A 17 10.35 -4.27 -4.68
CA THR A 17 9.91 -5.44 -5.48
C THR A 17 8.49 -5.24 -6.02
N LEU A 18 7.58 -4.76 -5.17
CA LEU A 18 6.20 -4.47 -5.56
C LEU A 18 6.14 -3.36 -6.63
N PHE A 19 6.92 -2.29 -6.45
CA PHE A 19 6.94 -1.17 -7.38
C PHE A 19 7.48 -1.58 -8.75
N VAL A 20 8.53 -2.41 -8.79
CA VAL A 20 9.07 -2.95 -10.05
C VAL A 20 8.02 -3.78 -10.77
N LYS A 21 7.33 -4.69 -10.08
CA LYS A 21 6.25 -5.51 -10.67
C LYS A 21 5.14 -4.63 -11.24
N LYS A 22 4.60 -3.70 -10.45
CA LYS A 22 3.55 -2.76 -10.89
C LYS A 22 4.01 -1.88 -12.06
N THR A 23 5.29 -1.48 -12.11
CA THR A 23 5.82 -0.68 -13.21
C THR A 23 5.88 -1.49 -14.51
N ILE A 24 6.11 -2.81 -14.44
CA ILE A 24 6.05 -3.67 -15.62
C ILE A 24 4.59 -3.78 -16.11
N ASP A 25 3.64 -3.98 -15.20
CA ASP A 25 2.23 -4.19 -15.55
C ASP A 25 1.52 -2.91 -16.04
N TYR A 26 1.81 -1.77 -15.42
CA TYR A 26 1.06 -0.52 -15.61
C TYR A 26 1.93 0.66 -16.08
N GLY A 27 3.23 0.45 -16.32
CA GLY A 27 4.16 1.54 -16.59
C GLY A 27 4.21 2.56 -15.46
N THR A 28 4.48 3.82 -15.79
CA THR A 28 4.41 4.94 -14.84
C THR A 28 3.02 5.59 -14.84
N ALA A 29 1.94 4.80 -14.79
CA ALA A 29 0.56 5.32 -14.84
C ALA A 29 0.27 6.37 -13.76
N TRP A 30 0.91 6.30 -12.60
CA TRP A 30 0.75 7.31 -11.54
C TRP A 30 1.18 8.72 -11.97
N ARG A 31 2.06 8.86 -12.97
CA ARG A 31 2.50 10.18 -13.48
C ARG A 31 1.43 10.91 -14.28
N ILE A 32 0.48 10.19 -14.86
CA ILE A 32 -0.61 10.78 -15.64
C ILE A 32 -1.85 11.05 -14.79
N LEU A 33 -1.87 10.59 -13.53
CA LEU A 33 -2.96 10.86 -12.60
C LEU A 33 -2.90 12.30 -12.12
N ARG A 34 -4.08 12.90 -11.93
CA ARG A 34 -4.19 14.17 -11.22
C ARG A 34 -3.79 13.97 -9.75
N PRO A 35 -3.12 14.93 -9.11
CA PRO A 35 -2.76 14.84 -7.70
C PRO A 35 -3.95 14.49 -6.79
N SER A 36 -5.14 15.07 -7.04
CA SER A 36 -6.35 14.75 -6.30
C SER A 36 -6.73 13.27 -6.40
N SER A 37 -6.62 12.66 -7.59
CA SER A 37 -6.91 11.24 -7.78
C SER A 37 -5.94 10.33 -7.04
N ILE A 38 -4.69 10.75 -6.86
CA ILE A 38 -3.71 10.01 -6.04
C ILE A 38 -4.07 10.15 -4.56
N THR A 39 -4.41 11.37 -4.13
CA THR A 39 -4.87 11.62 -2.75
C THR A 39 -6.10 10.79 -2.42
N ASP A 40 -7.08 10.74 -3.31
CA ASP A 40 -8.31 9.96 -3.11
C ASP A 40 -8.00 8.47 -2.97
N GLN A 41 -7.10 7.93 -3.80
CA GLN A 41 -6.67 6.52 -3.71
C GLN A 41 -6.00 6.20 -2.38
N ILE A 42 -5.14 7.09 -1.88
CA ILE A 42 -4.50 6.94 -0.56
C ILE A 42 -5.57 6.97 0.54
N PHE A 43 -6.52 7.91 0.45
CA PHE A 43 -7.56 8.07 1.45
C PHE A 43 -8.51 6.87 1.52
N ILE A 44 -8.91 6.32 0.36
CA ILE A 44 -9.73 5.10 0.29
C ILE A 44 -9.06 3.94 1.03
N LYS A 45 -7.76 3.72 0.81
CA LYS A 45 -7.01 2.65 1.48
C LYS A 45 -6.88 2.90 2.98
N ALA A 46 -6.53 4.12 3.39
CA ALA A 46 -6.41 4.49 4.80
C ALA A 46 -7.74 4.34 5.55
N GLN A 47 -8.86 4.79 4.96
CA GLN A 47 -10.18 4.62 5.55
C GLN A 47 -10.57 3.14 5.67
N ARG A 48 -10.22 2.31 4.68
CA ARG A 48 -10.48 0.88 4.73
C ARG A 48 -9.69 0.19 5.85
N ILE A 49 -8.40 0.48 6.00
CA ILE A 49 -7.57 -0.01 7.12
C ILE A 49 -8.24 0.34 8.45
N ARG A 50 -8.57 1.62 8.63
CA ARG A 50 -9.23 2.11 9.85
C ARG A 50 -10.56 1.39 10.12
N THR A 51 -11.39 1.20 9.09
CA THR A 51 -12.69 0.53 9.22
C THR A 51 -12.51 -0.93 9.64
N LEU A 52 -11.54 -1.63 9.06
CA LEU A 52 -11.23 -3.02 9.41
C LEU A 52 -10.73 -3.14 10.85
N GLU A 53 -9.90 -2.20 11.31
CA GLU A 53 -9.41 -2.13 12.69
C GLU A 53 -10.52 -1.80 13.69
N GLU A 54 -11.41 -0.85 13.37
CA GLU A 54 -12.52 -0.45 14.26
C GLU A 54 -13.62 -1.50 14.35
N THR A 55 -13.97 -2.14 13.22
CA THR A 55 -15.10 -3.08 13.17
C THR A 55 -14.69 -4.53 13.43
N GLY A 56 -13.44 -4.90 13.14
CA GLY A 56 -12.98 -6.29 13.12
C GLY A 56 -13.66 -7.17 12.06
N VAL A 57 -14.46 -6.59 11.16
CA VAL A 57 -15.29 -7.32 10.20
C VAL A 57 -14.73 -7.14 8.80
N ASN A 58 -14.27 -8.24 8.21
CA ASN A 58 -13.84 -8.28 6.82
C ASN A 58 -14.81 -9.14 5.98
N LYS A 59 -15.77 -8.49 5.33
CA LYS A 59 -16.77 -9.18 4.49
C LYS A 59 -16.21 -9.70 3.16
N VAL A 60 -15.10 -9.13 2.71
CA VAL A 60 -14.49 -9.47 1.40
C VAL A 60 -13.49 -10.63 1.55
N GLY A 61 -12.95 -10.83 2.75
CA GLY A 61 -11.97 -11.90 3.02
C GLY A 61 -10.54 -11.58 2.59
N ASP A 62 -10.31 -10.43 1.96
CA ASP A 62 -8.97 -9.98 1.54
C ASP A 62 -8.13 -9.56 2.74
N GLY A 63 -6.87 -10.02 2.81
CA GLY A 63 -5.94 -9.60 3.85
C GLY A 63 -5.60 -8.11 3.78
N ILE A 64 -5.23 -7.52 4.93
CA ILE A 64 -4.88 -6.09 5.02
C ILE A 64 -3.59 -5.72 4.29
N VAL A 65 -2.74 -6.72 3.96
CA VAL A 65 -1.47 -6.52 3.26
C VAL A 65 -1.65 -5.80 1.92
N GLY A 66 -2.76 -6.04 1.21
CA GLY A 66 -3.05 -5.35 -0.06
C GLY A 66 -3.45 -3.88 0.09
N GLU A 67 -3.65 -3.40 1.32
CA GLU A 67 -3.96 -2.00 1.61
C GLU A 67 -2.72 -1.14 1.88
N TYR A 68 -1.57 -1.75 2.11
CA TYR A 68 -0.27 -1.09 2.21
C TYR A 68 0.41 -0.98 0.84
#